data_AF-A0A2A2HAF0-F1
#
_entry.id   AF-A0A2A2HAF0-F1
#
_cell.length_a   1.000
_cell.length_b   1.000
_cell.length_c   1.000
_cell.angle_alpha   90.00
_cell.angle_beta   90.00
_cell.angle_gamma   90.00
#
_symmetry.space_group_name_H-M   'P 1'
#
loop_
_entity.id
_entity.type
_entity.pdbx_description
1 polymer ?
#
loop_
_entity_poly.entity_id
_entity_poly.type
_entity_poly.pdbx_seq_one_letter_code
_entity_poly.pdbx_strand_id
1 'polypeptide(L)' 'MGFYLKNYPNVKHSGMDPILHYMYPGFKEGKKPSPTFDGDYYLKRYKDVKKSNLNPLVH' A
#
# COMPACT_ATOMS: atom_id res chain seq x y z
N MET A 1 -4.10 16.26 6.83
CA MET A 1 -4.61 15.00 6.23
C MET A 1 -3.45 14.27 5.57
N GLY A 2 -3.20 13.01 5.92
CA GLY A 2 -2.09 12.24 5.33
C GLY A 2 -2.27 11.97 3.82
N PHE A 3 -1.16 11.76 3.10
CA PHE A 3 -1.14 11.50 1.65
C PHE A 3 -2.11 10.39 1.23
N TYR A 4 -2.17 9.30 2.00
CA TYR A 4 -2.97 8.12 1.70
C TYR A 4 -4.47 8.42 1.62
N LEU A 5 -5.05 9.05 2.64
CA LEU A 5 -6.48 9.38 2.69
C LEU A 5 -6.86 10.47 1.67
N LYS A 6 -5.89 11.26 1.19
CA LYS A 6 -6.11 12.23 0.11
C LYS A 6 -6.25 11.54 -1.25
N ASN A 7 -5.47 10.49 -1.49
CA ASN A 7 -5.49 9.73 -2.76
C ASN A 7 -6.55 8.62 -2.78
N TYR A 8 -6.98 8.13 -1.61
CA TYR A 8 -7.97 7.07 -1.47
C TYR A 8 -9.17 7.53 -0.64
N PRO A 9 -10.05 8.38 -1.21
CA PRO A 9 -11.19 8.96 -0.49
C PRO A 9 -12.20 7.90 -0.05
N ASN A 10 -12.29 6.78 -0.75
CA ASN A 10 -13.06 5.60 -0.34
C ASN A 10 -12.56 5.01 0.99
N VAL A 11 -11.25 4.99 1.24
CA VAL A 11 -10.68 4.56 2.53
C VAL A 11 -10.99 5.58 3.62
N LYS A 12 -10.95 6.87 3.28
CA LYS A 12 -11.36 7.94 4.18
C LYS A 12 -12.84 7.81 4.58
N HIS A 13 -13.73 7.51 3.63
CA HIS A 13 -15.16 7.38 3.89
C HIS A 13 -15.53 6.09 4.62
N SER A 14 -14.74 5.03 4.47
CA SER A 14 -14.97 3.78 5.21
C SER A 14 -14.64 3.89 6.71
N GLY A 15 -13.93 4.95 7.12
CA GLY A 15 -13.47 5.13 8.49
C GLY A 15 -12.38 4.14 8.93
N MET A 16 -11.87 3.33 8.01
CA MET A 16 -10.80 2.38 8.29
C MET A 16 -9.48 3.14 8.53
N ASP A 17 -8.67 2.63 9.47
CA ASP A 17 -7.33 3.15 9.67
C ASP A 17 -6.48 3.01 8.39
N PRO A 18 -5.85 4.09 7.90
CA PRO A 18 -5.10 4.07 6.65
C PRO A 18 -3.90 3.12 6.66
N ILE A 19 -3.27 2.91 7.82
CA ILE A 19 -2.13 1.99 7.95
C ILE A 19 -2.63 0.56 7.83
N LEU A 20 -3.69 0.21 8.56
CA LEU A 20 -4.32 -1.12 8.47
C LEU A 20 -4.84 -1.37 7.05
N HIS A 21 -5.50 -0.38 6.45
CA HIS A 21 -5.97 -0.50 5.07
C HIS A 21 -4.80 -0.78 4.12
N TYR A 22 -3.67 -0.10 4.26
CA TYR A 22 -2.51 -0.39 3.43
C TYR A 22 -1.91 -1.77 3.71
N MET A 23 -1.79 -2.14 4.99
CA MET A 23 -1.17 -3.40 5.43
C MET A 23 -1.86 -4.64 4.87
N TYR A 24 -3.19 -4.60 4.69
CA TYR A 24 -3.97 -5.76 4.27
C TYR A 24 -4.44 -5.69 2.80
N PRO A 25 -5.51 -4.96 2.43
CA PRO A 25 -5.96 -4.90 1.04
C PRO A 25 -5.09 -3.95 0.19
N GLY A 26 -4.64 -2.84 0.76
CA GLY A 26 -4.08 -1.73 -0.01
C GLY A 26 -2.79 -2.05 -0.74
N PHE A 27 -1.88 -2.83 -0.16
CA PHE A 27 -0.65 -3.23 -0.87
C PHE A 27 -0.94 -4.20 -2.03
N LYS A 28 -1.96 -5.06 -1.89
CA LYS A 28 -2.38 -6.01 -2.95
C LYS A 28 -3.13 -5.29 -4.07
N GLU A 29 -3.86 -4.23 -3.73
CA GLU A 29 -4.52 -3.33 -4.68
C GLU A 29 -3.53 -2.40 -5.42
N GLY A 30 -2.23 -2.45 -5.15
CA GLY A 30 -1.24 -1.55 -5.75
C GLY A 30 -1.35 -0.10 -5.26
N LYS A 31 -1.98 0.13 -4.10
CA LYS A 31 -2.07 1.48 -3.52
C LYS A 31 -0.68 1.96 -3.07
N LYS A 32 -0.47 3.27 -3.06
CA LYS A 32 0.78 3.92 -2.65
C LYS A 32 0.61 4.53 -1.26
N PRO A 33 1.33 4.06 -0.24
CA PRO A 33 1.22 4.55 1.13
C PRO A 33 1.77 5.98 1.26
N SER A 34 2.76 6.34 0.44
CA SER A 34 3.40 7.66 0.42
C SER A 34 3.79 8.06 -1.01
N PRO A 35 4.15 9.34 -1.26
CA PRO A 35 4.67 9.78 -2.56
C PRO A 35 6.02 9.15 -2.90
N THR A 36 6.79 8.74 -1.89
CA THR A 36 8.16 8.26 -2.02
C THR A 36 8.27 6.74 -2.10
N PHE A 37 7.17 6.02 -1.83
CA PHE A 37 7.13 4.57 -1.88
C PHE A 37 6.04 4.07 -2.82
N ASP A 38 6.45 3.26 -3.78
CA ASP A 38 5.58 2.60 -4.75
C ASP A 38 5.77 1.09 -4.62
N GLY A 39 4.76 0.42 -4.06
CA GLY A 39 4.79 -1.02 -3.83
C GLY A 39 4.88 -1.82 -5.14
N ASP A 40 4.23 -1.38 -6.21
CA ASP A 40 4.30 -2.03 -7.52
C ASP A 40 5.68 -1.90 -8.14
N TYR A 41 6.29 -0.72 -8.03
CA TYR A 41 7.68 -0.52 -8.46
C TYR A 41 8.64 -1.41 -7.67
N TYR A 42 8.46 -1.48 -6.34
CA TYR A 42 9.26 -2.32 -5.47
C TYR A 42 9.13 -3.81 -5.84
N LEU A 43 7.91 -4.33 -6.02
CA LEU A 43 7.66 -5.72 -6.39
C LEU A 43 8.13 -6.08 -7.82
N LYS A 44 8.20 -5.09 -8.72
CA LYS A 44 8.82 -5.28 -10.05
C LYS A 44 10.33 -5.45 -9.95
N ARG A 45 10.98 -4.72 -9.04
CA ARG A 45 12.42 -4.76 -8.82
C ARG A 45 12.84 -5.99 -8.03
N TYR A 46 12.11 -6.34 -6.98
CA TYR A 46 12.40 -7.46 -6.09
C TYR A 46 11.40 -8.60 -6.30
N LYS A 47 11.72 -9.47 -7.27
CA LYS A 47 10.83 -10.56 -7.71
C LYS A 47 10.67 -11.66 -6.65
N ASP A 48 11.64 -11.82 -5.77
CA ASP A 48 11.63 -12.69 -4.60
C ASP A 48 10.53 -12.26 -3.61
N VAL A 49 10.44 -10.97 -3.30
CA VAL A 49 9.36 -10.40 -2.47
C VAL A 49 8.01 -10.61 -3.12
N LYS A 50 7.92 -10.38 -4.44
CA LYS A 50 6.69 -10.65 -5.19
C LYS A 50 6.24 -12.11 -5.11
N LYS A 51 7.18 -13.06 -5.08
CA LYS A 51 6.86 -14.49 -4.91
C LYS A 51 6.42 -14.83 -3.49
N SER A 52 6.91 -14.11 -2.48
CA SER A 52 6.52 -14.33 -1.08
C SER A 52 5.09 -13.85 -0.77
N ASN A 53 4.49 -13.01 -1.63
CA ASN A 53 3.18 -12.39 -1.41
C ASN A 53 3.09 -11.59 -0.09
N LEU A 54 4.25 -11.18 0.44
CA LEU A 54 4.38 -10.34 1.63
C LEU A 54 4.18 -8.88 1.26
N ASN A 55 3.79 -8.08 2.24
CA ASN A 55 3.63 -6.65 2.04
C ASN A 55 5.02 -6.02 1.83
N PRO A 56 5.25 -5.33 0.69
CA PRO A 56 6.56 -4.82 0.31
C PRO A 56 7.11 -3.76 1.28
N LEU A 57 6.28 -3.18 2.14
CA LEU A 57 6.70 -2.18 3.12
C LEU A 57 7.25 -2.80 4.41
N VAL A 58 6.97 -4.08 4.66
CA VAL A 58 7.37 -4.81 5.88
C VAL A 58 8.04 -6.16 5.59
N HIS A 59 8.33 -6.45 4.32
CA HIS A 59 8.96 -7.69 3.88
C HIS A 59 10.40 -7.81 4.35
#